data_AF-A0A348B0B2-F1
#
_entry.id   AF-A0A348B0B2-F1
#
_cell.length_a   1.000
_cell.length_b   1.000
_cell.length_c   1.000
_cell.angle_alpha   90.00
_cell.angle_beta   90.00
_cell.angle_gamma   90.00
#
_symmetry.space_group_name_H-M   'P 1'
#
loop_
_entity.id
_entity.type
_entity.pdbx_description
1 polymer ?
#
loop_
_entity_poly.entity_id
_entity_poly.type
_entity_poly.pdbx_seq_one_letter_code
_entity_poly.pdbx_strand_id
1 'polypeptide(L)'
;MLIEKSFFDSAKIGFDGECVTQIVSELPEEVLLRQACYLLFKRIEQGTTLLRRPELEFLLLLSGEKEIRRAKERLGVRKEGYLVTCCKDELYSREVKIENRVTRIALSRNALFIL
;
A
#
# COMPACT_ATOMS: atom_id res chain seq x y z
N MET A 1 -10.89 6.45 0.14
CA MET A 1 -9.49 6.27 0.56
C MET A 1 -9.07 7.54 1.25
N LEU A 2 -8.43 7.43 2.40
CA LEU A 2 -8.10 8.59 3.24
C LEU A 2 -6.59 8.73 3.36
N ILE A 3 -6.09 9.93 3.11
CA ILE A 3 -4.69 10.28 3.30
C ILE A 3 -4.60 11.56 4.14
N GLU A 4 -3.91 11.48 5.27
CA GLU A 4 -3.77 12.58 6.22
C GLU A 4 -2.31 12.75 6.64
N LYS A 5 -1.87 13.97 6.92
CA LYS A 5 -0.56 14.18 7.54
C LYS A 5 -0.58 13.62 8.95
N SER A 6 0.42 12.81 9.30
CA SER A 6 0.55 12.22 10.63
C SER A 6 2.01 12.20 11.08
N PHE A 7 2.20 12.36 12.39
CA PHE A 7 3.45 11.93 13.02
C PHE A 7 3.52 10.40 13.01
N PHE A 8 4.74 9.88 13.09
CA PHE A 8 4.92 8.45 13.25
C PHE A 8 4.35 7.98 14.58
N ASP A 9 3.35 7.11 14.49
CA ASP A 9 2.74 6.41 15.61
C ASP A 9 2.44 4.98 15.18
N SER A 10 3.22 4.03 15.70
CA SER A 10 3.06 2.62 15.36
C SER A 10 1.71 2.04 15.75
N ALA A 11 0.97 2.67 16.69
CA ALA A 11 -0.37 2.23 17.08
C ALA A 11 -1.40 2.44 15.96
N LYS A 12 -1.11 3.30 14.99
CA LYS A 12 -1.99 3.59 13.85
C LYS A 12 -1.76 2.67 12.64
N ILE A 13 -0.73 1.82 12.67
CA ILE A 13 -0.43 0.89 11.58
C ILE A 13 -1.10 -0.44 11.90
N GLY A 14 -1.96 -0.93 11.00
CA GLY A 14 -2.70 -2.15 11.26
C GLY A 14 -3.65 -2.58 10.15
N PHE A 15 -4.38 -3.63 10.46
CA PHE A 15 -5.44 -4.18 9.64
C PHE A 15 -6.55 -4.68 10.56
N ASP A 16 -7.78 -4.21 10.37
CA ASP A 16 -8.94 -4.54 11.21
C ASP A 16 -9.87 -5.60 10.60
N GLY A 17 -9.53 -6.12 9.42
CA GLY A 17 -10.37 -7.03 8.64
C GLY A 17 -10.97 -6.38 7.39
N GLU A 18 -11.24 -5.07 7.45
CA GLU A 18 -11.91 -4.32 6.39
C GLU A 18 -11.03 -3.19 5.82
N CYS A 19 -10.18 -2.61 6.65
CA CYS A 19 -9.31 -1.50 6.33
C CYS A 19 -7.86 -1.81 6.70
N VAL A 20 -6.93 -1.42 5.83
CA VAL A 20 -5.50 -1.42 6.10
C VAL A 20 -5.01 0.01 6.30
N THR A 21 -4.21 0.22 7.33
CA THR A 21 -3.60 1.51 7.64
C THR A 21 -2.08 1.39 7.65
N GLN A 22 -1.42 2.38 7.05
CA GLN A 22 0.04 2.45 6.98
C GLN A 22 0.53 3.88 7.06
N ILE A 23 1.69 4.10 7.68
CA ILE A 23 2.36 5.40 7.68
C ILE A 23 3.52 5.34 6.70
N VAL A 24 3.54 6.28 5.75
CA VAL A 24 4.62 6.42 4.75
C VAL A 24 5.23 7.81 4.78
N SER A 25 6.53 7.93 4.53
CA SER A 25 7.24 9.22 4.58
C SER A 25 6.92 10.15 3.41
N GLU A 26 6.46 9.62 2.29
CA GLU A 26 6.13 10.38 1.08
C GLU A 26 4.69 10.07 0.65
N LEU A 27 4.00 11.08 0.10
CA LEU A 27 2.64 10.93 -0.40
C LEU A 27 2.66 9.97 -1.61
N PRO A 28 2.07 8.77 -1.51
CA PRO A 28 2.07 7.85 -2.64
C PRO A 28 1.15 8.36 -3.74
N GLU A 29 1.51 8.09 -4.98
CA GLU A 29 0.63 8.36 -6.10
C GLU A 29 -0.67 7.57 -5.98
N GLU A 30 -1.81 8.22 -6.28
CA GLU A 30 -3.13 7.62 -6.11
C GLU A 30 -3.26 6.29 -6.85
N VAL A 31 -2.66 6.17 -8.03
CA VAL A 31 -2.66 4.95 -8.83
C VAL A 31 -1.99 3.78 -8.11
N LEU A 32 -0.81 4.02 -7.54
CA LEU A 32 -0.05 2.99 -6.82
C LEU A 32 -0.80 2.56 -5.59
N LEU A 33 -1.36 3.54 -4.90
CA LEU A 33 -2.12 3.31 -3.69
C LEU A 33 -3.37 2.46 -3.96
N ARG A 34 -4.13 2.79 -5.01
CA ARG A 34 -5.30 2.01 -5.45
C ARG A 34 -4.91 0.60 -5.86
N GLN A 35 -3.84 0.45 -6.65
CA GLN A 35 -3.40 -0.87 -7.10
C GLN A 35 -2.94 -1.72 -5.90
N ALA A 36 -2.13 -1.16 -5.01
CA ALA A 36 -1.65 -1.86 -3.81
C ALA A 36 -2.82 -2.32 -2.93
N CYS A 37 -3.83 -1.46 -2.77
CA CYS A 37 -5.02 -1.80 -2.02
C CYS A 37 -5.83 -2.92 -2.69
N TYR A 38 -6.08 -2.81 -4.00
CA TYR A 38 -6.79 -3.84 -4.77
C TYR A 38 -6.11 -5.20 -4.66
N LEU A 39 -4.79 -5.23 -4.83
CA LEU A 39 -4.01 -6.47 -4.78
C LEU A 39 -4.00 -7.10 -3.39
N LEU A 40 -3.88 -6.28 -2.33
CA LEU A 40 -3.94 -6.77 -0.96
C LEU A 40 -5.28 -7.48 -0.70
N PHE A 41 -6.40 -6.80 -0.93
CA PHE A 41 -7.71 -7.36 -0.66
C PHE A 41 -8.02 -8.56 -1.56
N LYS A 42 -7.58 -8.55 -2.83
CA LYS A 42 -7.74 -9.70 -3.71
C LYS A 42 -7.01 -10.94 -3.18
N ARG A 43 -5.81 -10.76 -2.61
CA ARG A 43 -5.04 -11.86 -2.00
C ARG A 43 -5.64 -12.36 -0.71
N ILE A 44 -6.16 -11.46 0.13
CA ILE A 44 -6.89 -11.83 1.35
C ILE A 44 -8.10 -12.69 0.99
N GLU A 45 -8.90 -12.27 0.00
CA GLU A 45 -10.07 -13.02 -0.49
C GLU A 45 -9.70 -14.41 -1.04
N GLN A 46 -8.54 -14.52 -1.71
CA GLN A 46 -8.06 -15.76 -2.30
C GLN A 46 -7.31 -16.66 -1.31
N GLY A 47 -7.01 -16.17 -0.09
CA GLY A 47 -6.16 -16.88 0.87
C GLY A 47 -4.70 -16.99 0.41
N THR A 48 -4.23 -16.10 -0.46
CA THR A 48 -2.89 -16.11 -1.09
C THR A 48 -1.95 -15.03 -0.54
N THR A 49 -2.27 -14.45 0.62
CA THR A 49 -1.40 -13.47 1.30
C THR A 49 -0.03 -14.07 1.57
N LEU A 50 1.03 -13.33 1.22
CA LEU A 50 2.41 -13.75 1.47
C LEU A 50 2.79 -13.64 2.94
N LEU A 51 2.20 -12.67 3.65
CA LEU A 51 2.51 -12.40 5.04
C LEU A 51 1.29 -12.56 5.93
N ARG A 52 1.51 -13.05 7.15
CA ARG A 52 0.48 -13.08 8.22
C ARG A 52 0.05 -11.68 8.69
N ARG A 53 0.76 -10.64 8.25
CA ARG A 53 0.56 -9.23 8.63
C ARG A 53 0.21 -8.41 7.39
N PRO A 54 -1.08 -8.23 7.07
CA PRO A 54 -1.54 -7.53 5.87
C PRO A 54 -0.98 -6.12 5.71
N GLU A 55 -0.75 -5.40 6.81
CA GLU A 55 -0.15 -4.07 6.83
C GLU A 55 1.31 -4.06 6.31
N LEU A 56 2.06 -5.16 6.50
CA LEU A 56 3.41 -5.29 5.96
C LEU A 56 3.38 -5.68 4.48
N GLU A 57 2.43 -6.51 4.08
CA GLU A 57 2.23 -6.85 2.66
C GLU A 57 1.78 -5.62 1.88
N PHE A 58 0.90 -4.81 2.46
CA PHE A 58 0.51 -3.51 1.92
C PHE A 58 1.71 -2.58 1.71
N LEU A 59 2.64 -2.51 2.67
CA LEU A 59 3.88 -1.73 2.53
C LEU A 59 4.77 -2.23 1.38
N LEU A 60 4.85 -3.54 1.18
CA LEU A 60 5.60 -4.13 0.05
C LEU A 60 4.95 -3.76 -1.29
N LEU A 61 3.63 -3.89 -1.40
CA LEU A 61 2.87 -3.56 -2.61
C LEU A 61 2.95 -2.06 -2.95
N LEU A 62 2.91 -1.21 -1.93
CA LEU A 62 3.00 0.24 -2.09
C LEU A 62 4.42 0.68 -2.49
N SER A 63 5.46 0.02 -1.97
CA SER A 63 6.86 0.31 -2.32
C SER A 63 7.31 -0.36 -3.62
N GLY A 64 6.64 -1.42 -4.07
CA GLY A 64 7.09 -2.25 -5.19
C GLY A 64 8.40 -2.98 -4.88
N GLU A 65 8.68 -3.26 -3.60
CA GLU A 65 9.86 -3.96 -3.10
C GLU A 65 9.54 -5.40 -2.68
N LYS A 66 10.55 -6.27 -2.70
CA LYS A 66 10.42 -7.67 -2.23
C LYS A 66 10.82 -7.91 -0.79
N GLU A 67 11.53 -6.96 -0.20
CA GLU A 67 12.08 -7.08 1.15
C GLU A 67 11.52 -5.97 2.04
N ILE A 68 11.00 -6.33 3.21
CA ILE A 68 10.42 -5.37 4.17
C ILE A 68 11.46 -4.30 4.55
N ARG A 69 12.74 -4.69 4.66
CA ARG A 69 13.83 -3.76 4.95
C ARG A 69 13.93 -2.65 3.90
N ARG A 70 13.94 -3.02 2.60
CA ARG A 70 13.98 -2.06 1.50
C ARG A 70 12.72 -1.20 1.44
N ALA A 71 11.56 -1.80 1.68
CA ALA A 71 10.30 -1.07 1.72
C ALA A 71 10.29 -0.01 2.84
N LYS A 72 10.85 -0.32 4.01
CA LYS A 72 11.03 0.63 5.12
C LYS A 72 12.08 1.70 4.81
N GLU A 73 13.15 1.37 4.10
CA GLU A 73 14.15 2.38 3.68
C GLU A 73 13.57 3.34 2.65
N ARG A 74 12.72 2.84 1.73
CA ARG A 74 12.14 3.62 0.64
C ARG A 74 10.92 4.45 1.04
N LEU A 75 9.95 3.82 1.72
CA LEU A 75 8.69 4.46 2.11
C LEU A 75 8.49 4.55 3.61
N GLY A 76 9.34 3.88 4.39
CA GLY A 76 9.22 3.88 5.84
C GLY A 76 9.62 5.21 6.48
N VAL A 77 9.76 5.13 7.78
CA VAL A 77 9.36 6.19 8.69
C VAL A 77 10.40 7.30 8.81
N ARG A 78 9.97 8.53 8.52
CA ARG A 78 10.60 9.77 9.02
C ARG A 78 9.75 10.33 10.17
N LYS A 79 10.25 11.35 10.89
CA LYS A 79 9.50 11.99 12.01
C LYS A 79 8.07 12.40 11.63
N GLU A 80 7.88 12.78 10.37
CA GLU A 80 6.61 13.17 9.77
C GLU A 80 6.34 12.31 8.53
N GLY A 81 5.06 12.05 8.26
CA GLY A 81 4.64 11.28 7.10
C GLY A 81 3.14 11.44 6.82
N TYR A 82 2.62 10.51 6.04
CA TYR A 82 1.23 10.41 5.64
C TYR A 82 0.64 9.12 6.20
N LEU A 83 -0.44 9.24 6.96
CA LEU A 83 -1.29 8.10 7.29
C LEU A 83 -2.16 7.81 6.08
N VAL A 84 -2.01 6.60 5.57
CA VAL A 84 -2.71 6.07 4.42
C VAL A 84 -3.68 5.00 4.91
N THR A 85 -4.96 5.18 4.62
CA THR A 85 -6.02 4.22 4.96
C THR A 85 -6.73 3.78 3.70
N CYS A 86 -6.79 2.47 3.47
CA CYS A 86 -7.58 1.91 2.39
C CYS A 86 -8.52 0.82 2.88
N CYS A 87 -9.80 0.94 2.54
CA CYS A 87 -10.85 0.01 2.92
C CYS A 87 -11.38 -0.76 1.71
N LYS A 88 -11.83 -1.99 1.94
CA LYS A 88 -12.34 -2.91 0.92
C LYS A 88 -13.45 -2.28 0.06
N ASP A 89 -14.32 -1.52 0.69
CA ASP A 89 -15.52 -0.92 0.08
C ASP A 89 -15.20 0.18 -0.94
N GLU A 90 -13.99 0.74 -0.89
CA GLU A 90 -13.60 1.90 -1.69
C GLU A 90 -12.90 1.52 -3.02
N LEU A 91 -12.60 0.23 -3.19
CA LEU A 91 -11.79 -0.31 -4.30
C LEU A 91 -12.39 -0.09 -5.69
N TYR A 92 -13.72 0.05 -5.79
CA TYR A 92 -14.44 0.13 -7.07
C TYR A 92 -14.84 1.55 -7.49
N SER A 93 -14.31 2.58 -6.82
CA SER A 93 -14.71 3.97 -7.08
C SER A 93 -13.68 4.76 -7.90
N ARG A 94 -14.00 5.00 -9.19
CA ARG A 94 -13.35 5.89 -10.19
C ARG A 94 -12.23 5.29 -11.07
N GLU A 95 -12.26 5.66 -12.36
CA GLU A 95 -11.19 5.42 -13.34
C GLU A 95 -9.93 6.22 -12.98
N VAL A 96 -8.76 5.62 -13.21
CA VAL A 96 -7.46 6.20 -12.85
C VAL A 96 -6.57 6.25 -14.09
N LYS A 97 -6.02 7.43 -14.41
CA LYS A 97 -5.04 7.60 -15.51
C LYS A 97 -3.61 7.41 -15.00
N ILE A 98 -2.79 6.67 -15.75
CA ILE A 98 -1.38 6.40 -15.41
C ILE A 98 -0.48 7.34 -16.22
N GLU A 99 0.02 8.39 -15.59
CA GLU A 99 0.69 9.47 -16.31
C GLU A 99 2.22 9.35 -16.34
N ASN A 100 2.86 8.66 -15.39
CA ASN A 100 4.32 8.66 -15.30
C ASN A 100 4.98 7.27 -15.33
N ARG A 101 6.29 7.27 -15.65
CA ARG A 101 7.11 6.05 -15.85
C ARG A 101 7.38 5.31 -14.55
N VAL A 102 7.52 6.02 -13.42
CA VAL A 102 7.78 5.41 -12.10
C VAL A 102 6.55 4.63 -11.66
N THR A 103 5.35 5.19 -11.84
CA THR A 103 4.07 4.50 -11.64
C THR A 103 4.06 3.21 -12.45
N ARG A 104 4.32 3.29 -13.77
CA ARG A 104 4.30 2.10 -14.64
C ARG A 104 5.24 1.00 -14.17
N ILE A 105 6.46 1.34 -13.75
CA ILE A 105 7.43 0.35 -13.26
C ILE A 105 6.92 -0.35 -12.00
N ALA A 106 6.39 0.41 -11.04
CA ALA A 106 5.84 -0.17 -9.83
C ALA A 106 4.58 -1.02 -10.12
N LEU A 107 3.69 -0.57 -11.01
CA LEU A 107 2.53 -1.35 -11.45
C LEU A 107 2.94 -2.68 -12.11
N SER A 108 3.97 -2.67 -12.97
CA SER A 108 4.50 -3.88 -13.61
C SER A 108 5.17 -4.84 -12.62
N ARG A 109 5.90 -4.31 -11.62
CA ARG A 109 6.47 -5.13 -10.54
C ARG A 109 5.37 -5.79 -9.71
N ASN A 110 4.31 -5.07 -9.41
CA ASN A 110 3.15 -5.60 -8.71
C ASN A 110 2.45 -6.70 -9.52
N ALA A 111 2.37 -6.58 -10.85
CA ALA A 111 1.87 -7.65 -11.72
C ALA A 111 2.74 -8.92 -11.66
N LEU A 112 4.06 -8.80 -11.55
CA LEU A 112 4.98 -9.94 -11.38
C LEU A 112 4.88 -10.59 -9.99
N PHE A 113 4.36 -9.88 -8.99
CA PHE A 113 4.08 -10.50 -7.69
C PHE A 113 2.87 -11.42 -7.73
N ILE A 114 1.93 -11.23 -8.68
CA ILE A 114 0.68 -11.99 -8.82
C ILE A 114 0.91 -13.37 -9.45
N LEU A 115 2.02 -13.57 -10.17
CA LEU A 115 2.44 -14.86 -10.75
C LEU A 115 3.24 -15.69 -9.74
#